data_AF-A0A7D4AT29-F1
#
_entry.id   AF-A0A7D4AT29-F1
#
_cell.length_a   1.000
_cell.length_b   1.000
_cell.length_c   1.000
_cell.angle_alpha   90.00
_cell.angle_beta   90.00
_cell.angle_gamma   90.00
#
_symmetry.space_group_name_H-M   'P 1'
#
loop_
_entity.id
_entity.type
_entity.pdbx_description
1 polymer ?
#
loop_
_entity_poly.entity_id
_entity_poly.type
_entity_poly.pdbx_seq_one_letter_code
_entity_poly.pdbx_strand_id
1 'polypeptide(L)'
;MYFFSALRPLLAITLLATASCAIFHRHHDTPAAVTEPVRTTDSPTPPTAARDLADAMTTVLHLRPDQTTKVRQVLAATVEQVNAARKQYPAQSPQLNAALAHINASSDKQLRQILGPAAYQQLKAKQTQIQAEMLHH
;
A
#
# COMPACT_ATOMS: atom_id res chain seq x y z
N MET A 1 33.48 -9.53 45.64
CA MET A 1 33.69 -10.58 44.62
C MET A 1 34.11 -9.89 43.34
N TYR A 2 35.37 -10.02 42.95
CA TYR A 2 35.86 -9.61 41.63
C TYR A 2 35.67 -10.80 40.67
N PHE A 3 35.04 -10.58 39.53
CA PHE A 3 35.34 -11.34 38.32
C PHE A 3 35.32 -10.40 37.11
N PHE A 4 36.53 -10.12 36.65
CA PHE A 4 36.88 -9.60 35.33
C PHE A 4 36.75 -10.72 34.28
N SER A 5 36.86 -10.33 33.01
CA SER A 5 37.07 -11.16 31.79
C SER A 5 35.81 -11.68 31.09
N ALA A 6 35.69 -11.62 29.76
CA ALA A 6 36.56 -11.07 28.72
C ALA A 6 35.85 -11.07 27.35
N LEU A 7 36.39 -10.27 26.42
CA LEU A 7 36.55 -10.54 24.98
C LEU A 7 35.31 -10.60 24.05
N ARG A 8 35.07 -9.47 23.37
CA ARG A 8 34.80 -9.36 21.91
C ARG A 8 36.04 -9.83 21.10
N PRO A 9 36.04 -9.90 19.75
CA PRO A 9 35.06 -10.30 18.72
C PRO A 9 35.72 -11.31 17.71
N LEU A 10 35.14 -11.46 16.51
CA LEU A 10 35.66 -12.09 15.26
C LEU A 10 35.37 -13.59 15.03
N LEU A 11 34.56 -13.85 13.99
CA LEU A 11 35.04 -14.66 12.86
C LEU A 11 34.27 -14.30 11.57
N ALA A 12 35.03 -13.95 10.54
CA ALA A 12 34.60 -13.75 9.16
C ALA A 12 34.61 -15.08 8.39
N ILE A 13 34.17 -15.04 7.12
CA ILE A 13 34.56 -15.87 5.94
C ILE A 13 33.34 -16.43 5.17
N THR A 14 32.91 -15.63 4.18
CA THR A 14 32.72 -15.92 2.75
C THR A 14 32.50 -17.36 2.24
N LEU A 15 31.43 -17.54 1.43
CA LEU A 15 31.39 -18.35 0.20
C LEU A 15 30.18 -17.90 -0.64
N LEU A 16 30.37 -17.07 -1.67
CA LEU A 16 30.44 -17.43 -3.09
C LEU A 16 29.34 -18.39 -3.57
N ALA A 17 28.36 -17.85 -4.29
CA ALA A 17 27.67 -18.54 -5.39
C ALA A 17 27.11 -17.50 -6.38
N THR A 18 27.99 -16.98 -7.24
CA THR A 18 27.60 -16.35 -8.50
C THR A 18 27.15 -17.44 -9.46
N ALA A 19 25.84 -17.69 -9.56
CA ALA A 19 25.26 -18.47 -10.64
C ALA A 19 24.80 -17.51 -11.74
N SER A 20 25.74 -17.15 -12.62
CA SER A 20 25.45 -16.53 -13.91
C SER A 20 24.80 -17.55 -14.83
N CYS A 21 23.47 -17.58 -14.88
CA CYS A 21 22.73 -18.26 -15.94
C CYS A 21 22.57 -17.31 -17.13
N ALA A 22 23.62 -17.19 -17.94
CA ALA A 22 23.51 -16.68 -19.30
C ALA A 22 22.86 -17.77 -20.17
N ILE A 23 21.52 -17.81 -20.20
CA ILE A 23 20.78 -18.63 -21.16
C ILE A 23 20.25 -17.73 -22.27
N PHE A 24 21.00 -17.75 -23.36
CA PHE A 24 20.69 -17.23 -24.68
C PHE A 24 19.28 -17.70 -25.13
N HIS A 25 18.26 -16.87 -24.93
CA HIS A 25 16.96 -17.09 -25.56
C HIS A 25 16.92 -16.33 -26.89
N ARG A 26 16.90 -17.15 -27.93
CA ARG A 26 16.67 -16.87 -29.34
C ARG A 26 15.51 -15.88 -29.51
N HIS A 27 15.74 -14.80 -30.26
CA HIS A 27 14.70 -13.94 -30.79
C HIS A 27 13.68 -14.77 -31.57
N HIS A 28 12.44 -14.79 -31.11
CA HIS A 28 11.28 -15.15 -31.91
C HIS A 28 10.16 -14.17 -31.52
N ASP A 29 9.67 -13.47 -32.53
CA ASP A 29 8.51 -12.57 -32.60
C ASP A 29 7.98 -12.00 -31.28
N THR A 30 8.25 -10.71 -31.07
CA THR A 30 7.56 -9.85 -30.11
C THR A 30 6.10 -9.59 -30.55
N PRO A 31 5.08 -10.17 -29.90
CA PRO A 31 3.91 -9.38 -29.56
C PRO A 31 4.37 -8.34 -28.55
N ALA A 32 4.02 -7.07 -28.80
CA ALA A 32 4.37 -5.95 -27.92
C ALA A 32 4.10 -6.33 -26.47
N ALA A 33 5.16 -6.57 -25.71
CA ALA A 33 5.09 -6.73 -24.28
C ALA A 33 4.54 -5.40 -23.76
N VAL A 34 3.28 -5.42 -23.30
CA VAL A 34 2.75 -4.38 -22.44
C VAL A 34 3.65 -4.39 -21.22
N THR A 35 4.67 -3.52 -21.24
CA THR A 35 5.48 -3.23 -20.07
C THR A 35 4.53 -2.56 -19.09
N GLU A 36 3.92 -3.35 -18.21
CA GLU A 36 3.26 -2.79 -17.03
C GLU A 36 4.31 -1.92 -16.34
N PRO A 37 4.08 -0.60 -16.23
CA PRO A 37 5.04 0.28 -15.59
C PRO A 37 5.16 -0.16 -14.13
N VAL A 38 6.37 -0.59 -13.75
CA VAL A 38 6.72 -0.88 -12.35
C VAL A 38 6.35 0.36 -11.53
N ARG A 39 5.25 0.29 -10.77
CA ARG A 39 4.77 1.42 -9.97
C ARG A 39 5.75 1.68 -8.84
N THR A 40 6.47 2.80 -8.94
CA THR A 40 7.26 3.33 -7.83
C THR A 40 6.33 3.92 -6.79
N THR A 41 6.77 4.02 -5.53
CA THR A 41 5.99 4.62 -4.42
C THR A 41 5.54 6.06 -4.69
N ASP A 42 6.21 6.73 -5.63
CA ASP A 42 5.96 8.10 -6.07
C ASP A 42 4.93 8.19 -7.21
N SER A 43 4.58 7.07 -7.83
CA SER A 43 3.60 7.02 -8.91
C SER A 43 2.21 7.42 -8.40
N PRO A 44 1.41 8.18 -9.17
CA PRO A 44 0.06 8.56 -8.75
C PRO A 44 -0.82 7.33 -8.54
N THR A 45 -1.60 7.34 -7.46
CA THR A 45 -2.58 6.29 -7.17
C THR A 45 -3.68 6.34 -8.22
N PRO A 46 -4.03 5.22 -8.87
CA PRO A 46 -5.06 5.24 -9.91
C PRO A 46 -6.44 5.49 -9.29
N PRO A 47 -7.36 6.13 -10.02
CA PRO A 47 -8.72 6.39 -9.51
C PRO A 47 -9.51 5.10 -9.24
N THR A 48 -9.18 4.00 -9.93
CA THR A 48 -9.80 2.68 -9.71
C THR A 48 -9.52 2.14 -8.31
N ALA A 49 -8.37 2.44 -7.71
CA ALA A 49 -8.00 1.95 -6.38
C ALA A 49 -9.02 2.34 -5.29
N ALA A 50 -9.66 3.51 -5.42
CA ALA A 50 -10.72 3.93 -4.50
C ALA A 50 -11.99 3.09 -4.65
N ARG A 51 -12.33 2.71 -5.89
CA ARG A 51 -13.47 1.83 -6.18
C ARG A 51 -13.18 0.42 -5.68
N ASP A 52 -12.02 -0.13 -6.02
CA ASP A 52 -11.64 -1.50 -5.69
C ASP A 52 -11.57 -1.69 -4.17
N LEU A 53 -11.02 -0.71 -3.44
CA LEU A 53 -11.02 -0.72 -1.98
C LEU A 53 -12.44 -0.60 -1.39
N ALA A 54 -13.31 0.25 -1.96
CA ALA A 54 -14.69 0.36 -1.50
C ALA A 54 -15.48 -0.95 -1.72
N ASP A 55 -15.24 -1.62 -2.84
CA ASP A 55 -15.88 -2.89 -3.19
C ASP A 55 -15.35 -4.01 -2.27
N ALA A 56 -14.04 -4.08 -2.02
CA ALA A 56 -13.44 -4.98 -1.04
C ALA A 56 -13.96 -4.76 0.39
N MET A 57 -14.07 -3.49 0.83
CA MET A 57 -14.69 -3.16 2.12
C MET A 57 -16.16 -3.58 2.17
N THR A 58 -16.89 -3.44 1.06
CA THR A 58 -18.29 -3.85 0.96
C THR A 58 -18.44 -5.35 1.12
N THR A 59 -17.62 -6.12 0.41
CA THR A 59 -17.60 -7.58 0.50
C THR A 59 -17.25 -8.06 1.90
N VAL A 60 -16.14 -7.58 2.47
CA VAL A 60 -15.63 -8.08 3.75
C VAL A 60 -16.48 -7.63 4.94
N LEU A 61 -16.97 -6.39 4.91
CA LEU A 61 -17.73 -5.80 6.03
C LEU A 61 -19.25 -5.86 5.83
N HIS A 62 -19.72 -6.43 4.72
CA HIS A 62 -21.14 -6.55 4.37
C HIS A 62 -21.86 -5.19 4.44
N LEU A 63 -21.25 -4.17 3.81
CA LEU A 63 -21.77 -2.80 3.88
C LEU A 63 -23.09 -2.69 3.12
N ARG A 64 -23.98 -1.81 3.61
CA ARG A 64 -25.20 -1.44 2.89
C ARG A 64 -24.86 -0.59 1.66
N PRO A 65 -25.71 -0.60 0.60
CA PRO A 65 -25.44 0.16 -0.63
C PRO A 65 -25.22 1.67 -0.43
N ASP A 66 -25.92 2.28 0.54
CA ASP A 66 -25.75 3.68 0.88
C ASP A 66 -24.39 3.95 1.55
N GLN A 67 -23.93 3.04 2.41
CA GLN A 67 -22.61 3.11 3.04
C GLN A 67 -21.50 2.89 2.01
N THR A 68 -21.64 1.91 1.11
CA THR A 68 -20.69 1.67 0.01
C THR A 68 -20.52 2.91 -0.85
N THR A 69 -21.62 3.57 -1.23
CA THR A 69 -21.58 4.78 -2.05
C THR A 69 -20.81 5.91 -1.34
N LYS A 70 -21.09 6.14 -0.05
CA LYS A 70 -20.40 7.16 0.74
C LYS A 70 -18.92 6.83 0.97
N VAL A 71 -18.59 5.56 1.24
CA VAL A 71 -17.20 5.09 1.37
C VAL A 71 -16.44 5.33 0.07
N ARG A 72 -17.02 4.95 -1.08
CA ARG A 72 -16.41 5.18 -2.39
C ARG A 72 -16.13 6.66 -2.65
N GLN A 73 -17.06 7.55 -2.30
CA GLN A 73 -16.87 9.00 -2.42
C GLN A 73 -15.70 9.50 -1.57
N VAL A 74 -15.64 9.09 -0.29
CA VAL A 74 -14.54 9.46 0.62
C VAL A 74 -13.19 8.95 0.09
N LEU A 75 -13.12 7.70 -0.35
CA LEU A 75 -11.89 7.12 -0.88
C LEU A 75 -11.45 7.78 -2.19
N ALA A 76 -12.38 8.12 -3.09
CA ALA A 76 -12.07 8.84 -4.33
C ALA A 76 -11.49 10.23 -4.04
N ALA A 77 -12.13 11.00 -3.16
CA ALA A 77 -11.63 12.30 -2.73
C ALA A 77 -10.25 12.18 -2.03
N THR A 78 -10.04 11.11 -1.26
CA THR A 78 -8.75 10.84 -0.60
C THR A 78 -7.66 10.59 -1.64
N VAL A 79 -7.93 9.78 -2.67
CA VAL A 79 -6.97 9.52 -3.77
C VAL A 79 -6.62 10.82 -4.51
N GLU A 80 -7.60 11.67 -4.80
CA GLU A 80 -7.37 12.99 -5.40
C GLU A 80 -6.46 13.87 -4.55
N GLN A 81 -6.74 13.97 -3.24
CA GLN A 81 -5.93 14.74 -2.30
C GLN A 81 -4.50 14.20 -2.18
N VAL A 82 -4.33 12.87 -2.10
CA VAL A 82 -3.00 12.23 -2.07
C VAL A 82 -2.22 12.53 -3.34
N ASN A 83 -2.85 12.39 -4.51
CA ASN A 83 -2.21 12.67 -5.79
C ASN A 83 -1.86 14.16 -5.94
N ALA A 84 -2.70 15.06 -5.44
CA ALA A 84 -2.41 16.49 -5.40
C ALA A 84 -1.22 16.80 -4.49
N ALA A 85 -1.17 16.21 -3.28
CA ALA A 85 -0.06 16.39 -2.35
C ALA A 85 1.27 15.89 -2.93
N ARG A 86 1.27 14.74 -3.61
CA ARG A 86 2.46 14.19 -4.31
C ARG A 86 2.95 15.08 -5.45
N LYS A 87 2.06 15.82 -6.11
CA LYS A 87 2.44 16.81 -7.12
C LYS A 87 3.02 18.09 -6.50
N GLN A 88 2.54 18.45 -5.31
CA GLN A 88 2.90 19.70 -4.65
C GLN A 88 4.24 19.61 -3.90
N TYR A 89 4.53 18.47 -3.29
CA TYR A 89 5.70 18.30 -2.43
C TYR A 89 6.71 17.31 -3.04
N PRO A 90 8.02 17.54 -2.84
CA PRO A 90 9.03 16.57 -3.26
C PRO A 90 8.79 15.20 -2.62
N ALA A 91 9.10 14.14 -3.38
CA ALA A 91 9.06 12.78 -2.89
C ALA A 91 9.88 12.63 -1.60
N GLN A 92 9.36 11.85 -0.65
CA GLN A 92 10.01 11.57 0.64
C GLN A 92 10.25 12.79 1.54
N SER A 93 9.66 13.94 1.23
CA SER A 93 9.80 15.15 2.05
C SER A 93 8.98 15.07 3.35
N PRO A 94 9.44 15.72 4.44
CA PRO A 94 8.64 15.86 5.66
C PRO A 94 7.28 16.52 5.43
N GLN A 95 7.21 17.47 4.48
CA GLN A 95 5.98 18.17 4.10
C GLN A 95 4.99 17.21 3.44
N LEU A 96 5.45 16.35 2.53
CA LEU A 96 4.61 15.31 1.93
C LEU A 96 4.09 14.36 3.01
N ASN A 97 4.95 13.90 3.92
CA ASN A 97 4.55 12.99 4.99
C ASN A 97 3.50 13.62 5.93
N ALA A 98 3.65 14.90 6.28
CA ALA A 98 2.68 15.63 7.08
C ALA A 98 1.33 15.80 6.36
N ALA A 99 1.36 16.14 5.07
CA ALA A 99 0.16 16.26 4.24
C ALA A 99 -0.58 14.93 4.14
N LEU A 100 0.13 13.83 3.85
CA LEU A 100 -0.44 12.49 3.77
C LEU A 100 -1.02 12.03 5.12
N ALA A 101 -0.34 12.31 6.23
CA ALA A 101 -0.85 11.99 7.56
C ALA A 101 -2.16 12.73 7.87
N HIS A 102 -2.25 14.03 7.52
CA HIS A 102 -3.46 14.81 7.67
C HIS A 102 -4.62 14.28 6.80
N ILE A 103 -4.35 13.96 5.53
CA ILE A 103 -5.34 13.38 4.61
C ILE A 103 -5.87 12.05 5.16
N ASN A 104 -4.97 11.17 5.60
CA ASN A 104 -5.34 9.87 6.16
C ASN A 104 -6.18 10.01 7.43
N ALA A 105 -5.82 10.93 8.34
CA ALA A 105 -6.58 11.17 9.56
C ALA A 105 -7.99 11.72 9.29
N SER A 106 -8.12 12.62 8.31
CA SER A 106 -9.41 13.15 7.88
C SER A 106 -10.30 12.05 7.28
N SER A 107 -9.75 11.27 6.34
CA SER A 107 -10.44 10.15 5.70
C SER A 107 -10.89 9.09 6.72
N ASP A 108 -10.02 8.72 7.66
CA ASP A 108 -10.33 7.76 8.71
C ASP A 108 -11.49 8.21 9.61
N LYS A 109 -11.53 9.51 9.97
CA LYS A 109 -12.64 10.09 10.73
C LYS A 109 -13.96 10.01 9.95
N GLN A 110 -13.94 10.33 8.65
CA GLN A 110 -15.13 10.23 7.79
C GLN A 110 -15.61 8.78 7.66
N LEU A 111 -14.69 7.84 7.44
CA LEU A 111 -15.01 6.41 7.39
C LEU A 111 -15.63 5.93 8.71
N ARG A 112 -15.09 6.33 9.86
CA ARG A 112 -15.67 6.00 11.17
C ARG A 112 -17.10 6.50 11.31
N GLN A 113 -17.40 7.70 10.82
CA GLN A 113 -18.75 8.27 10.86
C GLN A 113 -19.73 7.53 9.94
N ILE A 114 -19.30 7.15 8.73
CA ILE A 114 -20.13 6.46 7.73
C ILE A 114 -20.41 5.01 8.14
N LEU A 115 -19.39 4.32 8.62
CA LEU A 115 -19.47 2.91 9.00
C LEU A 115 -20.14 2.72 10.36
N GLY A 116 -19.97 3.67 11.27
CA GLY A 116 -20.33 3.52 12.67
C GLY A 116 -19.31 2.66 13.44
N PRO A 117 -19.43 2.59 14.77
CA PRO A 117 -18.40 2.01 15.63
C PRO A 117 -18.15 0.53 15.39
N ALA A 118 -19.20 -0.28 15.19
CA ALA A 118 -19.05 -1.73 15.03
C ALA A 118 -18.33 -2.11 13.72
N ALA A 119 -18.83 -1.63 12.58
CA ALA A 119 -18.23 -1.90 11.28
C ALA A 119 -16.82 -1.27 11.16
N TYR A 120 -16.58 -0.12 11.79
CA TYR A 120 -15.25 0.47 11.83
C TYR A 120 -14.25 -0.38 12.64
N GLN A 121 -14.66 -1.00 13.76
CA GLN A 121 -13.81 -1.95 14.47
C GLN A 121 -13.51 -3.18 13.61
N GLN A 122 -14.50 -3.68 12.88
CA GLN A 122 -14.29 -4.79 11.94
C GLN A 122 -13.34 -4.41 10.80
N LEU A 123 -13.42 -3.19 10.26
CA LEU A 123 -12.47 -2.66 9.28
C LEU A 123 -11.03 -2.76 9.81
N LYS A 124 -10.78 -2.32 11.05
CA LYS A 124 -9.46 -2.41 11.68
C LYS A 124 -9.01 -3.85 11.88
N ALA A 125 -9.90 -4.72 12.37
CA ALA A 125 -9.60 -6.12 12.62
C ALA A 125 -9.35 -6.92 11.33
N LYS A 126 -10.01 -6.55 10.22
CA LYS A 126 -9.99 -7.28 8.94
C LYS A 126 -9.16 -6.59 7.87
N GLN A 127 -8.28 -5.68 8.24
CA GLN A 127 -7.50 -4.89 7.29
C GLN A 127 -6.69 -5.76 6.31
N THR A 128 -6.13 -6.87 6.78
CA THR A 128 -5.42 -7.83 5.91
C THR A 128 -6.36 -8.55 4.95
N GLN A 129 -7.57 -8.90 5.39
CA GLN A 129 -8.57 -9.56 4.53
C GLN A 129 -9.05 -8.60 3.43
N ILE A 130 -9.28 -7.33 3.75
CA ILE A 130 -9.68 -6.30 2.77
C ILE A 130 -8.58 -6.09 1.73
N GLN A 131 -7.32 -6.04 2.15
CA GLN A 131 -6.19 -5.93 1.21
C GLN A 131 -6.06 -7.16 0.32
N ALA A 132 -6.29 -8.36 0.86
CA ALA A 132 -6.29 -9.59 0.06
C ALA A 132 -7.43 -9.58 -0.97
N GLU A 133 -8.62 -9.12 -0.59
CA GLU A 133 -9.76 -9.02 -1.50
C GLU A 133 -9.50 -8.07 -2.68
N MET A 134 -8.75 -6.99 -2.47
CA MET A 134 -8.33 -6.09 -3.55
C MET A 134 -7.44 -6.77 -4.61
N LEU A 135 -6.74 -7.86 -4.27
CA LEU A 135 -5.89 -8.60 -5.22
C LEU A 135 -6.70 -9.59 -6.06
N HIS A 136 -7.96 -9.84 -5.70
CA HIS A 136 -8.84 -10.79 -6.37
C HIS A 136 -9.85 -10.12 -7.31
N HIS A 137 -9.88 -8.78 -7.33
CA HIS A 137 -10.71 -7.95 -8.21
C HIS A 137 -9.94 -7.47 -9.44
#